data_AF-A0A961HF04-F1
#
_entry.id   AF-A0A961HF04-F1
#
_cell.length_a   1.000
_cell.length_b   1.000
_cell.length_c   1.000
_cell.angle_alpha   90.00
_cell.angle_beta   90.00
_cell.angle_gamma   90.00
#
_symmetry.space_group_name_H-M   'P 1'
#
loop_
_entity.id
_entity.type
_entity.pdbx_description
1 polymer ?
#
loop_
_entity_poly.entity_id
_entity_poly.type
_entity_poly.pdbx_seq_one_letter_code
_entity_poly.pdbx_strand_id
1 'polypeptide(L)'
;RSAAPDIRLADVGRLLAEHLSEGDPVLPYAERLSGPALGGQPLRGYLSGSVDAVLRVPDGSEIPDGHRYLVVDYKTNWLGEAERPLTAADYGRDRLAEAMLHSDYPLQALLYSVVLHRFLRWRQSGYDPARHLGGVLYLFVRGMCGRETPVVDGHPAGVFSWQPPPALV
;
A
#
# COMPACT_ATOMS: atom_id res chain seq x y z
N ARG A 1 33.96 11.76 7.24
CA ARG A 1 32.72 11.03 6.86
C ARG A 1 31.62 11.52 7.78
N SER A 2 30.54 12.11 7.27
CA SER A 2 29.38 12.45 8.10
C SER A 2 28.84 11.17 8.75
N ALA A 3 28.43 11.25 10.01
CA ALA A 3 27.67 10.16 10.63
C ALA A 3 26.41 9.91 9.80
N ALA A 4 26.03 8.64 9.62
CA ALA A 4 24.78 8.29 8.98
C ALA A 4 23.61 8.86 9.81
N PRO A 5 22.57 9.43 9.18
CA PRO A 5 21.43 10.01 9.90
C PRO A 5 20.77 8.97 10.81
N ASP A 6 20.29 9.40 11.99
CA ASP A 6 19.52 8.56 12.92
C ASP A 6 18.05 8.57 12.53
N ILE A 7 17.72 7.73 11.53
CA ILE A 7 16.35 7.58 11.01
C ILE A 7 15.64 6.49 11.79
N ARG A 8 14.40 6.78 12.22
CA ARG A 8 13.55 5.88 13.02
C ARG A 8 12.19 5.69 12.38
N LEU A 9 11.43 4.69 12.82
CA LEU A 9 10.05 4.49 12.37
C LEU A 9 9.15 5.71 12.64
N ALA A 10 9.40 6.45 13.73
CA ALA A 10 8.66 7.69 14.01
C ALA A 10 8.86 8.77 12.92
N ASP A 11 9.98 8.76 12.19
CA ASP A 11 10.18 9.68 11.08
C ASP A 11 9.28 9.33 9.89
N VAL A 12 9.05 8.03 9.64
CA VAL A 12 8.07 7.57 8.65
C VAL A 12 6.65 7.96 9.09
N GLY A 13 6.33 7.79 10.37
CA GLY A 13 5.05 8.24 10.93
C GLY A 13 4.80 9.74 10.73
N ARG A 14 5.82 10.57 10.94
CA ARG A 14 5.74 12.02 10.69
C ARG A 14 5.47 12.34 9.22
N LEU A 15 6.17 11.67 8.29
CA LEU A 15 5.94 11.85 6.86
C LEU A 15 4.51 11.47 6.46
N LEU A 16 3.97 10.38 7.00
CA LEU A 16 2.59 10.00 6.73
C LEU A 16 1.61 11.08 7.21
N ALA A 17 1.79 11.60 8.42
CA ALA A 17 0.93 12.66 8.95
C ALA A 17 1.05 13.99 8.17
N GLU A 18 2.23 14.28 7.60
CA GLU A 18 2.46 15.49 6.80
C GLU A 18 1.84 15.42 5.40
N HIS A 19 1.86 14.25 4.77
CA HIS A 19 1.50 14.11 3.36
C HIS A 19 0.13 13.48 3.09
N LEU A 20 -0.47 12.79 4.07
CA LEU A 20 -1.79 12.19 3.91
C LEU A 20 -2.90 13.16 4.34
N SER A 21 -3.97 13.21 3.55
CA SER A 21 -5.14 14.04 3.86
C SER A 21 -6.03 13.37 4.93
N GLU A 22 -6.85 14.18 5.58
CA GLU A 22 -7.93 13.67 6.44
C GLU A 22 -8.81 12.68 5.66
N GLY A 23 -9.13 11.55 6.29
CA GLY A 23 -9.90 10.46 5.68
C GLY A 23 -9.10 9.44 4.86
N ASP A 24 -7.78 9.61 4.70
CA ASP A 24 -6.94 8.55 4.12
C ASP A 24 -6.94 7.30 5.03
N PRO A 25 -7.20 6.09 4.48
CA PRO A 25 -7.33 4.86 5.27
C PRO A 25 -6.03 4.44 5.98
N VAL A 26 -4.87 4.94 5.54
CA VAL A 26 -3.56 4.68 6.13
C VAL A 26 -3.15 5.74 7.15
N LEU A 27 -3.77 6.92 7.17
CA LEU A 27 -3.41 8.00 8.11
C LEU A 27 -3.34 7.54 9.58
N PRO A 28 -4.28 6.72 10.12
CA PRO A 28 -4.19 6.22 11.50
C PRO A 28 -2.89 5.43 11.79
N TYR A 29 -2.25 4.89 10.76
CA TYR A 29 -0.98 4.18 10.90
C TYR A 29 0.19 5.10 11.32
N ALA A 30 0.11 6.39 11.03
CA ALA A 30 1.11 7.38 11.43
C ALA A 30 1.31 7.41 12.95
N GLU A 31 0.22 7.32 13.71
CA GLU A 31 0.25 7.27 15.17
C GLU A 31 0.93 6.00 15.67
N ARG A 32 0.64 4.85 15.06
CA ARG A 32 1.26 3.57 15.42
C ARG A 32 2.78 3.59 15.20
N LEU A 33 3.23 4.14 14.08
CA LEU A 33 4.67 4.32 13.80
C LEU A 33 5.35 5.34 14.72
N SER A 34 4.60 6.29 15.26
CA SER A 34 5.10 7.31 16.18
C SER A 34 4.99 6.90 17.65
N GLY A 35 4.23 5.83 17.93
CA GLY A 35 3.93 5.34 19.27
C GLY A 35 5.12 4.64 19.94
N PRO A 36 5.04 4.41 21.26
CA PRO A 36 6.15 3.89 22.07
C PRO A 36 6.61 2.47 21.66
N ALA A 37 5.73 1.67 21.05
CA ALA A 37 6.06 0.32 20.63
C ALA A 37 7.00 0.26 19.40
N LEU A 38 6.82 1.19 18.45
CA LEU A 38 7.52 1.16 17.16
C LEU A 38 8.44 2.38 16.96
N GLY A 39 8.07 3.56 17.44
CA GLY A 39 8.70 4.82 17.03
C GLY A 39 10.18 4.96 17.37
N GLY A 40 10.65 4.29 18.42
CA GLY A 40 12.06 4.26 18.79
C GLY A 40 12.92 3.34 17.92
N GLN A 41 12.32 2.49 17.08
CA GLN A 41 13.05 1.49 16.31
C GLN A 41 13.87 2.15 15.18
N PRO A 42 15.19 1.88 15.10
CA PRO A 42 16.02 2.43 14.05
C PRO A 42 15.71 1.80 12.70
N LEU A 43 15.53 2.63 11.66
CA LEU A 43 15.35 2.18 10.29
C LEU A 43 16.72 2.16 9.59
N ARG A 44 17.52 1.15 9.91
CA ARG A 44 18.89 0.98 9.39
C ARG A 44 19.15 -0.48 9.03
N GLY A 45 19.98 -0.69 8.01
CA GLY A 45 20.39 -2.02 7.54
C GLY A 45 19.83 -2.36 6.17
N TYR A 46 19.89 -3.64 5.82
CA TYR A 46 19.35 -4.16 4.57
C TYR A 46 17.94 -4.69 4.81
N LEU A 47 17.02 -4.30 3.93
CA LEU A 47 15.69 -4.87 3.84
C LEU A 47 15.68 -5.84 2.66
N SER A 48 15.30 -7.10 2.91
CA SER A 48 14.97 -8.06 1.87
C SER A 48 13.46 -8.33 1.88
N GLY A 49 12.90 -8.51 0.70
CA GLY A 49 11.49 -8.77 0.48
C GLY A 49 11.24 -9.02 -0.99
N SER A 50 10.11 -9.64 -1.32
CA SER A 50 9.68 -9.86 -2.69
C SER A 50 8.35 -9.17 -2.88
N VAL A 51 8.21 -8.44 -3.99
CA VAL A 51 6.90 -7.93 -4.43
C VAL A 51 6.24 -9.05 -5.23
N ASP A 52 5.02 -9.42 -4.90
CA ASP A 52 4.32 -10.52 -5.59
C ASP A 52 4.14 -10.21 -7.08
N ALA A 53 3.64 -9.02 -7.40
CA ALA A 53 3.53 -8.58 -8.79
C ALA A 53 3.63 -7.05 -8.94
N VAL A 54 4.15 -6.64 -10.11
CA VAL A 54 4.05 -5.26 -10.61
C VAL A 54 3.32 -5.31 -11.94
N LEU A 55 2.19 -4.62 -12.04
CA LEU A 55 1.40 -4.55 -13.26
C LEU A 55 1.67 -3.23 -13.98
N ARG A 56 1.86 -3.28 -15.29
CA ARG A 56 1.84 -2.11 -16.16
C ARG A 56 0.45 -2.05 -16.82
N VAL A 57 -0.31 -1.02 -16.51
CA VAL A 57 -1.69 -0.84 -16.99
C VAL A 57 -1.82 0.47 -17.78
N PRO A 58 -2.72 0.54 -18.78
CA PRO A 58 -3.04 1.81 -19.42
C PRO A 58 -3.47 2.85 -18.38
N ASP A 59 -3.01 4.10 -18.51
CA ASP A 59 -3.31 5.15 -17.53
C ASP A 59 -4.69 5.82 -17.74
N GLY A 60 -5.43 5.38 -18.77
CA GLY A 60 -6.75 5.91 -19.13
C GLY A 60 -6.70 7.32 -19.72
N SER A 61 -5.51 7.90 -19.92
CA SER A 61 -5.35 9.22 -20.52
C SER A 61 -5.45 9.17 -22.05
N GLU A 62 -5.69 10.33 -22.65
CA GLU A 62 -5.67 10.50 -24.11
C GLU A 62 -4.24 10.45 -24.69
N ILE A 63 -3.20 10.37 -23.84
CA ILE A 63 -1.82 10.30 -24.29
C ILE A 63 -1.56 8.91 -24.89
N PRO A 64 -1.12 8.83 -26.17
CA PRO A 64 -0.73 7.56 -26.76
C PRO A 64 0.30 6.82 -25.90
N ASP A 65 0.08 5.52 -25.69
CA ASP A 65 0.94 4.64 -24.87
C ASP A 65 1.10 5.05 -23.39
N GLY A 66 0.19 5.89 -22.89
CA GLY A 66 0.08 6.25 -21.47
C GLY A 66 -0.12 5.03 -20.57
N HIS A 67 0.65 4.93 -19.49
CA HIS A 67 0.59 3.79 -18.56
C HIS A 67 1.03 4.16 -17.15
N ARG A 68 0.53 3.39 -16.19
CA ARG A 68 0.95 3.41 -14.77
C ARG A 68 1.43 2.03 -14.34
N TYR A 69 2.20 2.01 -13.27
CA TYR A 69 2.66 0.82 -12.59
C TYR A 69 1.94 0.67 -11.25
N LEU A 70 1.35 -0.51 -11.04
CA LEU A 70 0.68 -0.89 -9.80
C LEU A 70 1.49 -1.96 -9.09
N VAL A 71 1.72 -1.79 -7.80
CA VAL A 71 2.21 -2.86 -6.93
C VAL A 71 1.02 -3.71 -6.51
N VAL A 72 1.13 -5.02 -6.60
CA VAL A 72 0.09 -5.96 -6.17
C VAL A 72 0.68 -6.95 -5.18
N ASP A 73 -0.06 -7.22 -4.10
CA ASP A 73 0.28 -8.21 -3.09
C ASP A 73 -0.97 -9.06 -2.77
N TYR A 74 -0.79 -10.39 -2.69
CA TYR A 74 -1.87 -11.33 -2.44
C TYR A 74 -1.91 -11.76 -0.97
N LYS A 75 -3.07 -11.60 -0.35
CA LYS A 75 -3.31 -11.92 1.06
C LYS A 75 -4.36 -13.02 1.20
N THR A 76 -4.05 -14.05 1.99
CA THR A 76 -4.97 -15.16 2.28
C THR A 76 -5.56 -15.05 3.69
N ASN A 77 -5.58 -13.86 4.29
CA ASN A 77 -6.05 -13.64 5.65
C ASN A 77 -7.54 -14.05 5.81
N TRP A 78 -7.90 -14.62 6.96
CA TRP A 78 -9.28 -14.90 7.35
C TRP A 78 -9.85 -13.68 8.07
N LEU A 79 -10.90 -13.05 7.54
CA LEU A 79 -11.54 -11.87 8.16
C LEU A 79 -12.96 -12.14 8.67
N GLY A 80 -13.51 -13.33 8.41
CA GLY A 80 -14.81 -13.73 8.94
C GLY A 80 -14.75 -14.20 10.39
N GLU A 81 -15.90 -14.29 11.03
CA GLU A 81 -16.05 -14.96 12.33
C GLU A 81 -15.90 -16.47 12.17
N ALA A 82 -15.38 -17.16 13.19
CA ALA A 82 -15.09 -18.59 13.11
C ALA A 82 -16.37 -19.45 13.09
N GLU A 83 -17.46 -18.93 13.65
CA GLU A 83 -18.71 -19.63 13.91
C GLU A 83 -19.71 -19.56 12.75
N ARG A 84 -19.39 -18.84 11.67
CA ARG A 84 -20.24 -18.75 10.47
C ARG A 84 -19.45 -18.94 9.17
N PRO A 85 -20.11 -19.37 8.09
CA PRO A 85 -19.48 -19.44 6.79
C PRO A 85 -18.89 -18.10 6.37
N LEU A 86 -17.70 -18.15 5.78
CA LEU A 86 -17.03 -16.99 5.21
C LEU A 86 -17.81 -16.44 4.03
N THR A 87 -17.97 -15.12 3.97
CA THR A 87 -18.66 -14.42 2.89
C THR A 87 -17.82 -13.27 2.35
N ALA A 88 -18.10 -12.83 1.12
CA ALA A 88 -17.46 -11.64 0.57
C ALA A 88 -17.71 -10.37 1.41
N ALA A 89 -18.81 -10.32 2.16
CA ALA A 89 -19.13 -9.20 3.07
C ALA A 89 -18.12 -9.07 4.23
N ASP A 90 -17.42 -10.15 4.59
CA ASP A 90 -16.35 -10.12 5.60
C ASP A 90 -15.09 -9.37 5.12
N TYR A 91 -15.02 -9.08 3.83
CA TYR A 91 -13.92 -8.41 3.15
C TYR A 91 -14.34 -7.04 2.60
N GLY A 92 -15.26 -6.37 3.29
CA GLY A 92 -15.64 -4.98 3.01
C GLY A 92 -14.55 -3.98 3.36
N ARG A 93 -14.66 -2.75 2.82
CA ARG A 93 -13.65 -1.69 2.90
C ARG A 93 -13.09 -1.47 4.31
N ASP A 94 -13.96 -1.34 5.31
CA ASP A 94 -13.53 -1.03 6.69
C ASP A 94 -12.78 -2.19 7.33
N ARG A 95 -13.23 -3.43 7.10
CA ARG A 95 -12.54 -4.65 7.57
C ARG A 95 -11.18 -4.81 6.90
N LEU A 96 -11.07 -4.46 5.62
CA LEU A 96 -9.79 -4.45 4.93
C LEU A 96 -8.86 -3.38 5.49
N ALA A 97 -9.34 -2.17 5.74
CA ALA A 97 -8.53 -1.11 6.35
C ALA A 97 -8.01 -1.53 7.74
N GLU A 98 -8.87 -2.12 8.58
CA GLU A 98 -8.47 -2.68 9.87
C GLU A 98 -7.39 -3.76 9.72
N ALA A 99 -7.59 -4.72 8.81
CA ALA A 99 -6.63 -5.78 8.55
C ALA A 99 -5.27 -5.24 8.05
N MET A 100 -5.29 -4.23 7.18
CA MET A 100 -4.09 -3.54 6.72
C MET A 100 -3.32 -2.94 7.90
N LEU A 101 -3.98 -2.15 8.74
CA LEU A 101 -3.36 -1.49 9.90
C LEU A 101 -2.82 -2.51 10.92
N HIS A 102 -3.57 -3.59 11.18
CA HIS A 102 -3.20 -4.61 12.15
C HIS A 102 -1.91 -5.34 11.77
N SER A 103 -1.74 -5.66 10.48
CA SER A 103 -0.62 -6.45 9.96
C SER A 103 0.57 -5.62 9.46
N ASP A 104 0.60 -4.32 9.77
CA ASP A 104 1.68 -3.40 9.37
C ASP A 104 1.88 -3.35 7.83
N TYR A 105 0.85 -3.72 7.06
CA TYR A 105 0.88 -3.72 5.60
C TYR A 105 1.05 -2.34 4.98
N PRO A 106 0.61 -1.21 5.58
CA PRO A 106 0.92 0.11 5.04
C PRO A 106 2.43 0.40 4.98
N LEU A 107 3.21 -0.03 5.97
CA LEU A 107 4.67 0.10 5.90
C LEU A 107 5.24 -0.74 4.75
N GLN A 108 4.75 -1.96 4.59
CA GLN A 108 5.13 -2.83 3.47
C GLN A 108 4.79 -2.17 2.12
N ALA A 109 3.58 -1.61 1.98
CA ALA A 109 3.12 -0.93 0.78
C ALA A 109 3.99 0.28 0.41
N LEU A 110 4.37 1.10 1.39
CA LEU A 110 5.32 2.22 1.21
C LEU A 110 6.68 1.73 0.75
N LEU A 111 7.24 0.72 1.42
CA LEU A 111 8.54 0.17 1.09
C LEU A 111 8.55 -0.42 -0.34
N TYR A 112 7.49 -1.13 -0.73
CA TYR A 112 7.34 -1.64 -2.09
C TYR A 112 7.19 -0.51 -3.12
N SER A 113 6.49 0.56 -2.77
CA SER A 113 6.38 1.75 -3.62
C SER A 113 7.74 2.43 -3.82
N VAL A 114 8.56 2.57 -2.77
CA VAL A 114 9.92 3.10 -2.85
C VAL A 114 10.83 2.20 -3.69
N VAL A 115 10.72 0.87 -3.53
CA VAL A 115 11.47 -0.09 -4.35
C VAL A 115 11.09 0.05 -5.82
N LEU A 116 9.80 0.11 -6.13
CA LEU A 116 9.31 0.32 -7.49
C LEU A 116 9.78 1.67 -8.05
N HIS A 117 9.68 2.75 -7.29
CA HIS A 117 10.16 4.07 -7.67
C HIS A 117 11.64 4.05 -8.06
N ARG A 118 12.49 3.45 -7.20
CA ARG A 118 13.93 3.32 -7.46
C ARG A 118 14.21 2.50 -8.71
N PHE A 119 13.47 1.41 -8.91
CA PHE A 119 13.60 0.59 -10.11
C PHE A 119 13.21 1.35 -11.38
N LEU A 120 12.05 2.04 -11.37
CA LEU A 120 11.55 2.78 -12.53
C LEU A 120 12.43 3.98 -12.89
N ARG A 121 13.03 4.66 -11.89
CA ARG A 121 14.03 5.73 -12.15
C ARG A 121 15.16 5.30 -13.06
N TRP A 122 15.48 4.00 -13.11
CA TRP A 122 16.56 3.46 -13.93
C TRP A 122 16.06 2.77 -15.21
N ARG A 123 14.79 2.36 -15.25
CA ARG A 123 14.25 1.46 -16.29
C ARG A 123 13.20 2.11 -17.17
N GLN A 124 12.50 3.12 -16.67
CA GLN A 124 11.47 3.84 -17.39
C GLN A 124 12.06 5.13 -17.98
N SER A 125 12.05 5.24 -19.31
CA SER A 125 12.44 6.49 -19.97
C SER A 125 11.43 7.59 -19.66
N GLY A 126 11.93 8.81 -19.38
CA GLY A 126 11.08 9.94 -19.01
C GLY A 126 10.29 9.70 -17.72
N TYR A 127 10.84 8.94 -16.76
CA TYR A 127 10.15 8.61 -15.51
C TYR A 127 9.76 9.87 -14.72
N ASP A 128 8.46 10.04 -14.57
CA ASP A 128 7.80 10.95 -13.64
C ASP A 128 6.97 10.13 -12.62
N PRO A 129 7.26 10.20 -11.31
CA PRO A 129 6.49 9.52 -10.28
C PRO A 129 4.99 9.83 -10.31
N ALA A 130 4.59 11.08 -10.55
CA ALA A 130 3.19 11.50 -10.55
C ALA A 130 2.39 10.90 -11.72
N ARG A 131 3.09 10.62 -12.83
CA ARG A 131 2.52 9.94 -14.00
C ARG A 131 2.53 8.42 -13.83
N HIS A 132 3.69 7.86 -13.47
CA HIS A 132 3.93 6.43 -13.62
C HIS A 132 3.60 5.60 -12.39
N LEU A 133 3.57 6.17 -11.17
CA LEU A 133 3.11 5.43 -10.00
C LEU A 133 1.58 5.43 -9.96
N GLY A 134 0.99 4.23 -9.98
CA GLY A 134 -0.46 4.04 -9.91
C GLY A 134 -0.97 3.59 -8.54
N GLY A 135 -0.07 3.36 -7.58
CA GLY A 135 -0.43 2.92 -6.22
C GLY A 135 -0.27 1.42 -6.01
N VAL A 136 -0.92 0.94 -4.95
CA VAL A 136 -0.85 -0.43 -4.45
C VAL A 136 -2.24 -1.07 -4.42
N LEU A 137 -2.27 -2.39 -4.64
CA LEU A 137 -3.45 -3.23 -4.51
C LEU A 137 -3.12 -4.42 -3.61
N TYR A 138 -3.83 -4.54 -2.49
CA TYR A 138 -3.75 -5.70 -1.62
C TYR A 138 -5.00 -6.53 -1.85
N LEU A 139 -4.79 -7.72 -2.44
CA LEU A 139 -5.85 -8.62 -2.88
C LEU A 139 -6.06 -9.70 -1.81
N PHE A 140 -7.05 -9.49 -0.95
CA PHE A 140 -7.52 -10.46 0.01
C PHE A 140 -8.39 -11.50 -0.71
N VAL A 141 -7.72 -12.50 -1.28
CA VAL A 141 -8.30 -13.40 -2.30
C VAL A 141 -9.51 -14.19 -1.81
N ARG A 142 -9.66 -14.39 -0.50
CA ARG A 142 -10.82 -15.07 0.10
C ARG A 142 -12.12 -14.27 0.03
N GLY A 143 -12.03 -12.95 -0.16
CA GLY A 143 -13.18 -12.07 -0.37
C GLY A 143 -13.59 -11.90 -1.84
N MET A 144 -12.81 -12.44 -2.78
CA MET A 144 -13.02 -12.25 -4.21
C MET A 144 -13.82 -13.43 -4.80
N CYS A 145 -14.87 -13.13 -5.55
CA CYS A 145 -15.78 -14.12 -6.16
C CYS A 145 -15.68 -14.14 -7.70
N GLY A 146 -14.49 -13.84 -8.24
CA GLY A 146 -14.29 -13.72 -9.68
C GLY A 146 -15.15 -12.60 -10.29
N ARG A 147 -15.84 -12.88 -11.40
CA ARG A 147 -16.73 -11.92 -12.08
C ARG A 147 -17.91 -11.48 -11.21
N GLU A 148 -18.25 -12.26 -10.20
CA GLU A 148 -19.40 -12.01 -9.31
C GLU A 148 -18.97 -11.31 -8.01
N THR A 149 -17.72 -10.85 -7.91
CA THR A 149 -17.23 -10.11 -6.74
C THR A 149 -18.13 -8.90 -6.47
N PRO A 150 -18.78 -8.82 -5.30
CA PRO A 150 -19.63 -7.68 -4.97
C PRO A 150 -18.83 -6.39 -4.94
N VAL A 151 -19.42 -5.32 -5.45
CA VAL A 151 -18.86 -3.96 -5.37
C VAL A 151 -19.80 -3.11 -4.53
N VAL A 152 -19.30 -2.62 -3.40
CA VAL A 152 -20.05 -1.75 -2.49
C VAL A 152 -19.36 -0.39 -2.48
N ASP A 153 -20.12 0.67 -2.78
CA ASP A 153 -19.60 2.05 -2.88
C ASP A 153 -18.36 2.17 -3.77
N GLY A 154 -18.35 1.46 -4.90
CA GLY A 154 -17.23 1.44 -5.84
C GLY A 154 -16.03 0.59 -5.41
N HIS A 155 -16.09 -0.09 -4.26
CA HIS A 155 -15.02 -0.93 -3.74
C HIS A 155 -15.37 -2.42 -3.91
N PRO A 156 -14.62 -3.18 -4.72
CA PRO A 156 -14.78 -4.62 -4.81
C PRO A 156 -14.40 -5.30 -3.49
N ALA A 157 -15.21 -6.26 -3.05
CA ALA A 157 -14.88 -7.07 -1.88
C ALA A 157 -13.51 -7.75 -2.04
N GLY A 158 -12.72 -7.72 -0.97
CA GLY A 158 -11.36 -8.28 -0.95
C GLY A 158 -10.29 -7.42 -1.62
N VAL A 159 -10.61 -6.24 -2.16
CA VAL A 159 -9.63 -5.36 -2.79
C VAL A 159 -9.40 -4.11 -1.96
N PHE A 160 -8.25 -4.04 -1.29
CA PHE A 160 -7.77 -2.79 -0.71
C PHE A 160 -6.90 -2.06 -1.74
N SER A 161 -7.23 -0.80 -2.02
CA SER A 161 -6.44 0.05 -2.91
C SER A 161 -5.97 1.28 -2.17
N TRP A 162 -4.73 1.69 -2.44
CA TRP A 162 -4.16 2.90 -1.87
C TRP A 162 -3.14 3.49 -2.84
N GLN A 163 -3.17 4.81 -3.01
CA GLN A 163 -2.21 5.52 -3.85
C GLN A 163 -1.42 6.48 -2.97
N PRO A 164 -0.25 6.06 -2.45
CA PRO A 164 0.59 6.97 -1.68
C PRO A 164 0.96 8.18 -2.55
N PRO A 165 0.83 9.42 -2.01
CA PRO A 165 1.30 10.61 -2.70
C PRO A 165 2.74 10.45 -3.18
N PRO A 166 3.10 10.89 -4.40
CA PRO A 166 4.48 10.80 -4.88
C PRO A 166 5.50 11.47 -3.97
N ALA A 167 5.10 12.46 -3.16
CA ALA A 167 5.98 13.09 -2.18
C ALA A 167 6.42 12.15 -1.04
N LEU A 168 5.69 11.05 -0.79
CA LEU A 168 6.07 10.01 0.16
C LEU A 168 7.06 8.98 -0.40
N VAL A 169 7.35 8.99 -1.70
CA VAL A 169 8.04 7.90 -2.42
C VAL A 169 9.30 8.38 -3.15
#